data_AF-A0A8J4U042-F1
#
_entry.id   AF-A0A8J4U042-F1
#
_cell.length_a   1.000
_cell.length_b   1.000
_cell.length_c   1.000
_cell.angle_alpha   90.00
_cell.angle_beta   90.00
_cell.angle_gamma   90.00
#
_symmetry.space_group_name_H-M   'P 1'
#
loop_
_entity.id
_entity.type
_entity.pdbx_description
1 polymer ?
#
loop_
_entity_poly.entity_id
_entity_poly.type
_entity_poly.pdbx_seq_one_letter_code
_entity_poly.pdbx_strand_id
1 'polypeptide(L)'
;MSCVQELQLLEIMCSYFQEQSKDAVRQVIFSALFSLQGNKADESRMATLGKLVSMAIAVCRVPILECAATWLQRTHSAWCVRLALVLVEDYCTLVPGSISTLQNICSASPRFCCQLITAVTALYDFSSEELTPPPSLLEMVVGWITEDPRLLLLTFINMPLSSSLPLGCLEVTPLAGLLRWCVKAPLASHRARKSAPEQETTPTCDELYSKLHLSVLQVFLMLQVHLTEQNLLGRLGVLQAESVAALVEEVRVLVEELNTLHAANHIQLALDRLAQALQVAMATGALLCSREDLRALCSRLPHNK
;
A
#
# COMPACT_ATOMS: atom_id res chain seq x y z
N MET A 1 -5.40 28.98 15.18
CA MET A 1 -3.98 29.08 15.59
C MET A 1 -3.22 29.81 14.51
N SER A 2 -2.20 30.59 14.86
CA SER A 2 -1.27 31.11 13.85
C SER A 2 -0.31 30.00 13.40
N CYS A 3 0.31 30.15 12.21
CA CYS A 3 1.29 29.16 11.71
C CYS A 3 2.46 28.94 12.68
N VAL A 4 2.87 30.00 13.39
CA VAL A 4 3.95 29.93 14.40
C VAL A 4 3.55 29.08 15.60
N GLN A 5 2.33 29.27 16.11
CA GLN A 5 1.81 28.46 17.23
C GLN A 5 1.67 27.00 16.86
N GLU A 6 1.27 26.73 15.62
CA GLU A 6 1.15 25.36 15.11
C GLU A 6 2.51 24.68 15.00
N LEU A 7 3.53 25.37 14.45
CA LEU A 7 4.89 24.84 14.41
C LEU A 7 5.45 24.57 15.81
N GLN A 8 5.25 25.50 16.76
CA GLN A 8 5.66 25.31 18.15
C GLN A 8 4.97 24.10 18.80
N LEU A 9 3.68 23.88 18.51
CA LEU A 9 2.98 22.70 18.98
C LEU A 9 3.62 21.41 18.42
N LEU A 10 3.91 21.37 17.12
CA LEU A 10 4.54 20.21 16.49
C LEU A 10 5.94 19.93 17.07
N GLU A 11 6.73 20.98 17.35
CA GLU A 11 8.03 20.86 18.01
C GLU A 11 7.90 20.27 19.43
N ILE A 12 6.95 20.75 20.23
CA ILE A 12 6.67 20.22 21.58
C ILE A 12 6.24 18.75 21.50
N MET A 13 5.40 18.39 20.53
CA MET A 13 5.01 17.00 20.33
C MET A 13 6.23 16.14 19.94
N CYS A 14 7.07 16.62 19.03
CA CYS A 14 8.30 15.93 18.63
C CYS A 14 9.24 15.71 19.82
N SER A 15 9.48 16.73 20.65
CA SER A 15 10.34 16.59 21.83
C SER A 15 9.74 15.59 22.82
N TYR A 16 8.44 15.70 23.10
CA TYR A 16 7.75 14.79 24.02
C TYR A 16 7.89 13.32 23.60
N PHE A 17 7.56 13.01 22.33
CA PHE A 17 7.65 11.64 21.84
C PHE A 17 9.10 11.16 21.78
N GLN A 18 10.06 12.03 21.47
CA GLN A 18 11.48 11.67 21.49
C GLN A 18 11.97 11.32 22.91
N GLU A 19 11.60 12.12 23.91
CA GLU A 19 12.06 11.98 25.29
C GLU A 19 11.35 10.86 26.08
N GLN A 20 10.10 10.55 25.75
CA GLN A 20 9.33 9.52 26.45
C GLN A 20 9.92 8.12 26.23
N SER A 21 10.65 7.56 27.20
CA SER A 21 11.34 6.27 27.03
C SER A 21 10.42 5.04 26.93
N LYS A 22 9.15 5.16 27.33
CA LYS A 22 8.20 4.03 27.35
C LYS A 22 7.33 4.01 26.09
N ASP A 23 7.58 3.05 25.20
CA ASP A 23 6.82 2.89 23.95
C ASP A 23 5.32 2.72 24.17
N ALA A 24 4.90 1.95 25.17
CA ALA A 24 3.48 1.79 25.51
C ALA A 24 2.82 3.13 25.85
N VAL A 25 3.54 4.04 26.53
CA VAL A 25 3.03 5.38 26.88
C VAL A 25 2.93 6.25 25.62
N ARG A 26 3.94 6.21 24.74
CA ARG A 26 3.89 6.90 23.45
C ARG A 26 2.66 6.47 22.65
N GLN A 27 2.44 5.17 22.50
CA GLN A 27 1.31 4.63 21.73
C GLN A 27 -0.04 5.04 22.30
N VAL A 28 -0.21 4.99 23.62
CA VAL A 28 -1.46 5.41 24.29
C VAL A 28 -1.73 6.89 24.07
N ILE A 29 -0.71 7.74 24.22
CA ILE A 29 -0.87 9.19 24.04
C ILE A 29 -1.16 9.53 22.59
N PHE A 30 -0.41 8.93 21.66
CA PHE A 30 -0.64 9.11 20.23
C PHE A 30 -2.06 8.71 19.83
N SER A 31 -2.51 7.54 20.30
CA SER A 31 -3.87 7.05 20.07
C SER A 31 -4.92 7.97 20.69
N ALA A 32 -4.68 8.53 21.88
CA ALA A 32 -5.59 9.46 22.52
C ALA A 32 -5.73 10.77 21.72
N LEU A 33 -4.61 11.32 21.24
CA LEU A 33 -4.57 12.56 20.46
C LEU A 33 -5.22 12.41 19.08
N PHE A 34 -5.02 11.26 18.43
CA PHE A 34 -5.45 11.01 17.06
C PHE A 34 -6.50 9.91 16.92
N SER A 35 -7.27 9.67 17.99
CA SER A 35 -8.48 8.84 17.92
C SER A 35 -9.56 9.59 17.16
N LEU A 36 -9.95 9.08 15.99
CA LEU A 36 -10.96 9.69 15.14
C LEU A 36 -12.30 8.99 15.38
N GLN A 37 -13.35 9.76 15.63
CA GLN A 37 -14.68 9.28 16.00
C GLN A 37 -15.80 9.70 15.03
N GLY A 38 -15.44 10.27 13.88
CA GLY A 38 -16.37 10.84 12.90
C GLY A 38 -16.95 12.20 13.31
N ASN A 39 -16.28 12.95 14.20
CA ASN A 39 -16.75 14.26 14.67
C ASN A 39 -16.02 15.42 13.95
N LYS A 40 -16.52 16.65 14.10
CA LYS A 40 -15.93 17.83 13.42
C LYS A 40 -14.49 18.13 13.84
N ALA A 41 -14.06 17.71 15.03
CA ALA A 41 -12.69 17.89 15.49
C ALA A 41 -11.71 16.91 14.84
N ASP A 42 -12.19 15.87 14.17
CA ASP A 42 -11.32 14.91 13.49
C ASP A 42 -10.62 15.54 12.28
N GLU A 43 -11.24 16.51 11.63
CA GLU A 43 -10.61 17.27 10.54
C GLU A 43 -9.36 18.02 11.01
N SER A 44 -9.45 18.71 12.16
CA SER A 44 -8.29 19.41 12.72
C SER A 44 -7.24 18.43 13.25
N ARG A 45 -7.66 17.34 13.90
CA ARG A 45 -6.75 16.27 14.34
C ARG A 45 -6.01 15.65 13.17
N MET A 46 -6.69 15.38 12.06
CA MET A 46 -6.07 14.85 10.85
C MET A 46 -5.08 15.81 10.21
N ALA A 47 -5.43 17.10 10.13
CA ALA A 47 -4.50 18.11 9.64
C ALA A 47 -3.24 18.19 10.51
N THR A 48 -3.38 18.16 11.85
CA THR A 48 -2.23 18.12 12.77
C THR A 48 -1.44 16.82 12.65
N LEU A 49 -2.10 15.67 12.49
CA LEU A 49 -1.45 14.38 12.30
C LEU A 49 -0.59 14.37 11.04
N GLY A 50 -1.14 14.84 9.91
CA GLY A 50 -0.43 14.93 8.64
C GLY A 50 0.85 15.75 8.77
N LYS A 51 0.75 16.95 9.37
CA LYS A 51 1.90 17.82 9.61
C LYS A 51 2.93 17.20 10.58
N LEU A 52 2.46 16.53 11.63
CA LEU A 52 3.33 15.87 12.61
C LEU A 52 4.12 14.73 11.97
N VAL A 53 3.47 13.87 11.20
CA VAL A 53 4.12 12.73 10.53
C VAL A 53 5.04 13.22 9.41
N SER A 54 4.61 14.23 8.65
CA SER A 54 5.44 14.87 7.63
C SER A 54 6.70 15.48 8.26
N MET A 55 6.58 16.25 9.34
CA MET A 55 7.74 16.77 10.08
C MET A 55 8.61 15.64 10.65
N ALA A 56 8.01 14.57 11.19
CA ALA A 56 8.74 13.42 11.72
C ALA A 56 9.56 12.69 10.64
N ILE A 57 9.08 12.63 9.39
CA ILE A 57 9.86 12.15 8.25
C ILE A 57 11.03 13.11 7.99
N ALA A 58 10.75 14.42 7.88
CA ALA A 58 11.77 15.43 7.57
C ALA A 58 12.96 15.45 8.55
N VAL A 59 12.68 15.27 9.84
CA VAL A 59 13.69 15.27 10.91
C VAL A 59 13.97 13.89 11.50
N CYS A 60 13.58 12.81 10.81
CA CYS A 60 13.83 11.41 11.18
C CYS A 60 13.47 11.04 12.64
N ARG A 61 12.26 11.40 13.08
CA ARG A 61 11.74 11.12 14.44
C ARG A 61 11.08 9.75 14.50
N VAL A 62 11.91 8.70 14.53
CA VAL A 62 11.48 7.28 14.57
C VAL A 62 10.37 6.99 15.60
N PRO A 63 10.41 7.51 16.85
CA PRO A 63 9.34 7.22 17.82
C PRO A 63 7.93 7.64 17.36
N ILE A 64 7.83 8.74 16.61
CA ILE A 64 6.55 9.19 16.05
C ILE A 64 6.15 8.29 14.88
N LEU A 65 7.11 7.91 14.02
CA LEU A 65 6.86 7.05 12.87
C LEU A 65 6.35 5.66 13.30
N GLU A 66 6.90 5.08 14.38
CA GLU A 66 6.40 3.83 14.94
C GLU A 66 4.99 3.95 15.56
N CYS A 67 4.65 5.12 16.12
CA CYS A 67 3.28 5.41 16.55
C CYS A 67 2.33 5.54 15.34
N ALA A 68 2.75 6.27 14.30
CA ALA A 68 1.99 6.40 13.06
C ALA A 68 1.79 5.06 12.35
N ALA A 69 2.79 4.16 12.37
CA ALA A 69 2.67 2.80 11.85
C ALA A 69 1.56 2.02 12.56
N THR A 70 1.55 2.05 13.89
CA THR A 70 0.51 1.38 14.71
C THR A 70 -0.86 2.01 14.47
N TRP A 71 -0.91 3.34 14.33
CA TRP A 71 -2.12 4.07 14.03
C TRP A 71 -2.69 3.70 12.65
N LEU A 72 -1.86 3.64 11.60
CA LEU A 72 -2.25 3.22 10.25
C LEU A 72 -2.83 1.81 10.23
N GLN A 73 -2.26 0.91 11.02
CA GLN A 73 -2.72 -0.49 11.12
C GLN A 73 -4.10 -0.60 11.77
N ARG A 74 -4.42 0.27 12.73
CA ARG A 74 -5.64 0.14 13.57
C ARG A 74 -6.73 1.16 13.28
N THR A 75 -6.52 2.03 12.30
CA THR A 75 -7.48 3.07 11.92
C THR A 75 -8.24 2.65 10.67
N HIS A 76 -9.47 3.15 10.53
CA HIS A 76 -10.28 2.91 9.34
C HIS A 76 -9.57 3.44 8.07
N SER A 77 -9.61 2.66 7.00
CA SER A 77 -8.87 2.85 5.76
C SER A 77 -9.00 4.26 5.17
N ALA A 78 -10.21 4.84 5.21
CA ALA A 78 -10.48 6.19 4.74
C ALA A 78 -9.53 7.24 5.34
N TRP A 79 -9.18 7.14 6.63
CA TRP A 79 -8.26 8.08 7.27
C TRP A 79 -6.80 7.77 6.95
N CYS A 80 -6.46 6.49 6.81
CA CYS A 80 -5.12 6.07 6.42
C CYS A 80 -4.77 6.58 5.01
N VAL A 81 -5.72 6.47 4.07
CA VAL A 81 -5.61 6.99 2.71
C VAL A 81 -5.43 8.52 2.70
N ARG A 82 -6.14 9.24 3.57
CA ARG A 82 -5.95 10.70 3.73
C ARG A 82 -4.57 11.07 4.24
N LEU A 83 -4.03 10.33 5.21
CA LEU A 83 -2.66 10.55 5.68
C LEU A 83 -1.66 10.26 4.57
N ALA A 84 -1.83 9.14 3.86
CA ALA A 84 -0.99 8.79 2.71
C ALA A 84 -1.00 9.88 1.63
N LEU A 85 -2.17 10.44 1.31
CA LEU A 85 -2.30 11.53 0.34
C LEU A 85 -1.47 12.76 0.75
N VAL A 86 -1.59 13.22 2.00
CA VAL A 86 -0.79 14.35 2.51
C VAL A 86 0.71 14.09 2.37
N LEU A 87 1.16 12.88 2.70
CA LEU A 87 2.59 12.54 2.60
C LEU A 87 3.07 12.44 1.15
N VAL A 88 2.27 11.89 0.25
CA VAL A 88 2.60 11.84 -1.17
C VAL A 88 2.61 13.25 -1.76
N GLU A 89 1.69 14.12 -1.35
CA GLU A 89 1.70 15.52 -1.75
C GLU A 89 2.97 16.22 -1.29
N ASP A 90 3.32 16.12 -0.01
CA ASP A 90 4.51 16.76 0.55
C ASP A 90 5.82 16.28 -0.09
N TYR A 91 5.96 14.96 -0.30
CA TYR A 91 7.25 14.34 -0.64
C TYR A 91 7.41 13.92 -2.10
N CYS A 92 6.31 13.71 -2.82
CA CYS A 92 6.38 13.21 -4.20
C CYS A 92 5.90 14.22 -5.24
N THR A 93 5.11 15.24 -4.86
CA THR A 93 4.52 16.19 -5.82
C THR A 93 4.89 17.65 -5.57
N LEU A 94 4.73 18.18 -4.34
CA LEU A 94 4.81 19.62 -4.07
C LEU A 94 6.26 20.14 -3.93
N VAL A 95 7.14 19.38 -3.28
CA VAL A 95 8.51 19.84 -2.98
C VAL A 95 9.53 19.05 -3.82
N PRO A 96 10.16 19.66 -4.85
CA PRO A 96 11.17 18.99 -5.66
C PRO A 96 12.33 18.43 -4.82
N GLY A 97 12.73 17.18 -5.06
CA GLY A 97 13.85 16.52 -4.39
C GLY A 97 13.56 15.98 -2.98
N SER A 98 12.40 16.32 -2.40
CA SER A 98 12.01 15.87 -1.05
C SER A 98 11.79 14.36 -0.96
N ILE A 99 11.52 13.68 -2.08
CA ILE A 99 11.34 12.21 -2.13
C ILE A 99 12.54 11.45 -1.54
N SER A 100 13.76 12.00 -1.67
CA SER A 100 14.96 11.41 -1.09
C SER A 100 14.89 11.32 0.44
N THR A 101 14.28 12.30 1.09
CA THR A 101 14.02 12.30 2.53
C THR A 101 13.10 11.16 2.91
N LEU A 102 12.02 10.95 2.16
CA LEU A 102 11.09 9.84 2.41
C LEU A 102 11.78 8.50 2.15
N GLN A 103 12.52 8.36 1.04
CA GLN A 103 13.27 7.16 0.69
C GLN A 103 14.18 6.67 1.84
N ASN A 104 14.86 7.59 2.53
CA ASN A 104 15.77 7.28 3.63
C ASN A 104 15.07 6.68 4.87
N ILE A 105 13.75 6.89 5.03
CA ILE A 105 12.98 6.42 6.19
C ILE A 105 12.91 4.90 6.26
N CYS A 106 12.98 4.17 5.13
CA CYS A 106 12.87 2.71 5.15
C CYS A 106 13.96 2.06 6.01
N SER A 107 15.16 2.65 6.05
CA SER A 107 16.25 2.19 6.90
C SER A 107 16.00 2.45 8.40
N ALA A 108 15.29 3.53 8.74
CA ALA A 108 15.09 4.00 10.11
C ALA A 108 13.79 3.47 10.75
N SER A 109 12.71 3.36 9.97
CA SER A 109 11.38 2.95 10.42
C SER A 109 10.70 2.06 9.36
N PRO A 110 11.18 0.83 9.16
CA PRO A 110 10.65 -0.05 8.12
C PRO A 110 9.19 -0.47 8.39
N ARG A 111 8.74 -0.50 9.64
CA ARG A 111 7.31 -0.74 9.97
C ARG A 111 6.41 0.37 9.43
N PHE A 112 6.84 1.63 9.56
CA PHE A 112 6.12 2.76 8.99
C PHE A 112 6.06 2.67 7.47
N CYS A 113 7.18 2.36 6.81
CA CYS A 113 7.21 2.16 5.36
C CYS A 113 6.28 1.02 4.91
N CYS A 114 6.26 -0.11 5.61
CA CYS A 114 5.32 -1.21 5.35
C CYS A 114 3.86 -0.70 5.37
N GLN A 115 3.47 0.02 6.42
CA GLN A 115 2.11 0.58 6.56
C GLN A 115 1.80 1.68 5.55
N LEU A 116 2.78 2.51 5.21
CA LEU A 116 2.64 3.53 4.19
C LEU A 116 2.39 2.90 2.82
N ILE A 117 3.10 1.82 2.46
CA ILE A 117 2.86 1.08 1.21
C ILE A 117 1.42 0.54 1.19
N THR A 118 0.94 -0.04 2.29
CA THR A 118 -0.47 -0.48 2.38
C THR A 118 -1.44 0.67 2.15
N ALA A 119 -1.19 1.84 2.74
CA ALA A 119 -2.06 3.00 2.62
C ALA A 119 -2.03 3.63 1.21
N VAL A 120 -0.85 3.78 0.59
CA VAL A 120 -0.74 4.36 -0.77
C VAL A 120 -1.31 3.42 -1.83
N THR A 121 -1.21 2.10 -1.64
CA THR A 121 -1.81 1.13 -2.57
C THR A 121 -3.33 1.02 -2.43
N ALA A 122 -3.88 1.46 -1.30
CA ALA A 122 -5.31 1.69 -1.12
C ALA A 122 -5.77 3.06 -1.67
N LEU A 123 -4.90 4.08 -1.65
CA LEU A 123 -5.15 5.39 -2.23
C LEU A 123 -5.21 5.34 -3.76
N TYR A 124 -4.19 4.75 -4.39
CA TYR A 124 -4.08 4.67 -5.85
C TYR A 124 -4.58 3.32 -6.34
N ASP A 125 -5.85 3.25 -6.72
CA ASP A 125 -6.50 2.00 -7.10
C ASP A 125 -6.65 1.79 -8.61
N PHE A 126 -6.20 2.74 -9.45
CA PHE A 126 -6.38 2.74 -10.90
C PHE A 126 -7.85 2.77 -11.39
N SER A 127 -8.80 3.22 -10.55
CA SER A 127 -10.18 3.45 -10.99
C SER A 127 -10.27 4.61 -11.98
N SER A 128 -9.45 5.66 -11.81
CA SER A 128 -9.29 6.78 -12.74
C SER A 128 -7.81 7.08 -13.05
N GLU A 129 -7.55 7.97 -14.01
CA GLU A 129 -6.18 8.44 -14.32
C GLU A 129 -5.54 9.17 -13.13
N GLU A 130 -6.30 9.99 -12.40
CA GLU A 130 -5.84 10.69 -11.19
C GLU A 130 -5.48 9.73 -10.04
N LEU A 131 -6.08 8.54 -10.04
CA LEU A 131 -5.85 7.48 -9.06
C LEU A 131 -4.80 6.45 -9.55
N THR A 132 -3.96 6.84 -10.52
CA THR A 132 -2.73 6.15 -10.90
C THR A 132 -1.56 6.69 -10.05
N PRO A 133 -0.71 5.84 -9.47
CA PRO A 133 0.37 6.32 -8.61
C PRO A 133 1.38 7.17 -9.40
N PRO A 134 1.84 8.31 -8.87
CA PRO A 134 2.90 9.11 -9.50
C PRO A 134 4.17 8.28 -9.76
N PRO A 135 4.89 8.48 -10.88
CA PRO A 135 6.09 7.71 -11.19
C PRO A 135 7.15 7.72 -10.10
N SER A 136 7.35 8.87 -9.45
CA SER A 136 8.30 9.04 -8.34
C SER A 136 7.93 8.17 -7.14
N LEU A 137 6.65 8.11 -6.78
CA LEU A 137 6.13 7.22 -5.73
C LEU A 137 6.36 5.75 -6.09
N LEU A 138 6.06 5.36 -7.34
CA LEU A 138 6.26 4.00 -7.81
C LEU A 138 7.74 3.59 -7.75
N GLU A 139 8.65 4.44 -8.23
CA GLU A 139 10.10 4.21 -8.15
C GLU A 139 10.58 4.00 -6.72
N MET A 140 10.13 4.84 -5.77
CA MET A 140 10.47 4.68 -4.36
C MET A 140 9.96 3.36 -3.78
N VAL A 141 8.68 3.04 -3.98
CA VAL A 141 8.07 1.80 -3.47
C VAL A 141 8.78 0.58 -4.04
N VAL A 142 9.06 0.57 -5.34
CA VAL A 142 9.80 -0.50 -6.01
C VAL A 142 11.21 -0.59 -5.43
N GLY A 143 11.91 0.53 -5.26
CA GLY A 143 13.24 0.61 -4.65
C GLY A 143 13.27 -0.07 -3.28
N TRP A 144 12.42 0.36 -2.35
CA TRP A 144 12.32 -0.23 -1.01
C TRP A 144 12.08 -1.74 -1.03
N ILE A 145 11.16 -2.21 -1.88
CA ILE A 145 10.82 -3.64 -1.96
C ILE A 145 11.96 -4.44 -2.58
N THR A 146 12.65 -3.91 -3.60
CA THR A 146 13.77 -4.60 -4.22
C THR A 146 14.99 -4.67 -3.30
N GLU A 147 15.19 -3.68 -2.43
CA GLU A 147 16.26 -3.68 -1.43
C GLU A 147 15.98 -4.70 -0.31
N ASP A 148 14.76 -4.74 0.23
CA ASP A 148 14.36 -5.75 1.21
C ASP A 148 12.90 -6.21 1.03
N PRO A 149 12.65 -7.33 0.33
CA PRO A 149 11.29 -7.85 0.13
C PRO A 149 10.57 -8.22 1.44
N ARG A 150 11.31 -8.47 2.53
CA ARG A 150 10.71 -8.80 3.84
C ARG A 150 9.92 -7.64 4.43
N LEU A 151 10.19 -6.41 3.95
CA LEU A 151 9.44 -5.21 4.29
C LEU A 151 7.92 -5.44 4.22
N LEU A 152 7.45 -6.15 3.18
CA LEU A 152 6.03 -6.40 2.94
C LEU A 152 5.37 -7.33 3.97
N LEU A 153 6.18 -8.07 4.74
CA LEU A 153 5.72 -9.02 5.76
C LEU A 153 5.89 -8.49 7.19
N LEU A 154 6.52 -7.33 7.39
CA LEU A 154 6.87 -6.84 8.73
C LEU A 154 5.67 -6.70 9.65
N THR A 155 4.59 -6.08 9.19
CA THR A 155 3.38 -5.94 10.00
C THR A 155 2.82 -7.30 10.38
N PHE A 156 2.69 -8.20 9.41
CA PHE A 156 2.14 -9.54 9.60
C PHE A 156 2.93 -10.35 10.63
N ILE A 157 4.26 -10.39 10.50
CA ILE A 157 5.13 -11.18 11.39
C ILE A 157 5.16 -10.61 12.81
N ASN A 158 5.03 -9.28 12.96
CA ASN A 158 5.02 -8.62 14.27
C ASN A 158 3.62 -8.54 14.91
N MET A 159 2.58 -8.99 14.22
CA MET A 159 1.20 -8.92 14.72
C MET A 159 0.88 -10.12 15.63
N PRO A 160 0.38 -9.92 16.85
CA PRO A 160 -0.06 -11.04 17.69
C PRO A 160 -1.20 -11.81 17.00
N LEU A 161 -1.09 -13.14 16.93
CA LEU A 161 -2.09 -14.02 16.29
C LEU A 161 -3.51 -13.89 16.87
N SER A 162 -3.62 -13.44 18.13
CA SER A 162 -4.90 -13.21 18.81
C SER A 162 -5.49 -11.82 18.56
N SER A 163 -4.79 -10.94 17.85
CA SER A 163 -5.24 -9.57 17.62
C SER A 163 -6.19 -9.52 16.42
N SER A 164 -7.47 -9.23 16.68
CA SER A 164 -8.42 -8.88 15.63
C SER A 164 -8.19 -7.42 15.21
N LEU A 165 -8.12 -7.17 13.90
CA LEU A 165 -8.22 -5.81 13.40
C LEU A 165 -9.64 -5.27 13.57
N PRO A 166 -9.78 -3.97 13.89
CA PRO A 166 -11.08 -3.31 13.79
C PRO A 166 -11.66 -3.43 12.37
N LEU A 167 -12.99 -3.40 12.27
CA LEU A 167 -13.69 -3.40 11.00
C LEU A 167 -13.34 -2.15 10.19
N GLY A 168 -13.11 -2.34 8.88
CA GLY A 168 -12.78 -1.26 7.94
C GLY A 168 -11.34 -0.76 7.99
N CYS A 169 -10.43 -1.43 8.72
CA CYS A 169 -9.00 -1.17 8.66
C CYS A 169 -8.38 -1.59 7.32
N LEU A 170 -7.16 -1.10 7.07
CA LEU A 170 -6.34 -1.58 5.96
C LEU A 170 -5.96 -3.07 6.14
N GLU A 171 -5.59 -3.71 5.05
CA GLU A 171 -5.04 -5.07 5.10
C GLU A 171 -3.72 -5.12 5.87
N VAL A 172 -3.43 -6.29 6.46
CA VAL A 172 -2.24 -6.49 7.30
C VAL A 172 -0.94 -6.37 6.50
N THR A 173 -0.98 -6.70 5.21
CA THR A 173 0.18 -6.62 4.32
C THR A 173 -0.16 -5.75 3.11
N PRO A 174 0.83 -5.12 2.47
CA PRO A 174 0.59 -4.40 1.23
C PRO A 174 0.33 -5.29 0.01
N LEU A 175 0.38 -6.63 0.16
CA LEU A 175 0.41 -7.57 -0.96
C LEU A 175 -0.78 -7.48 -1.90
N ALA A 176 -2.01 -7.36 -1.39
CA ALA A 176 -3.18 -7.25 -2.27
C ALA A 176 -3.19 -5.94 -3.05
N GLY A 177 -2.80 -4.83 -2.40
CA GLY A 177 -2.69 -3.52 -3.05
C GLY A 177 -1.62 -3.50 -4.14
N LEU A 178 -0.44 -4.06 -3.86
CA LEU A 178 0.63 -4.18 -4.85
C LEU A 178 0.28 -5.14 -5.98
N LEU A 179 -0.43 -6.24 -5.69
CA LEU A 179 -0.96 -7.14 -6.71
C LEU A 179 -1.95 -6.41 -7.62
N ARG A 180 -2.88 -5.62 -7.04
CA ARG A 180 -3.81 -4.76 -7.79
C ARG A 180 -3.04 -3.83 -8.72
N TRP A 181 -1.98 -3.18 -8.24
CA TRP A 181 -1.12 -2.32 -9.07
C TRP A 181 -0.53 -3.09 -10.24
N CYS A 182 0.10 -4.24 -9.98
CA CYS A 182 0.75 -5.04 -11.02
C CYS A 182 -0.23 -5.51 -12.11
N VAL A 183 -1.44 -5.92 -11.72
CA VAL A 183 -2.48 -6.43 -12.62
C VAL A 183 -3.17 -5.31 -13.41
N LYS A 184 -3.51 -4.18 -12.77
CA LYS A 184 -4.27 -3.10 -13.43
C LYS A 184 -3.38 -2.14 -14.24
N ALA A 185 -2.10 -2.02 -13.93
CA ALA A 185 -1.20 -1.08 -14.60
C ALA A 185 -1.16 -1.19 -16.14
N PRO A 186 -1.08 -2.39 -16.77
CA PRO A 186 -1.13 -2.50 -18.22
C PRO A 186 -2.43 -1.94 -18.83
N LEU A 187 -3.57 -2.14 -18.15
CA LEU A 187 -4.88 -1.67 -18.60
C LEU A 187 -5.01 -0.16 -18.46
N ALA A 188 -4.51 0.40 -17.35
CA ALA A 188 -4.52 1.84 -17.10
C ALA A 188 -3.59 2.60 -18.06
N SER A 189 -2.40 2.07 -18.35
CA SER A 189 -1.44 2.64 -19.32
C SER A 189 -2.08 2.77 -20.70
N HIS A 190 -2.80 1.74 -21.16
CA HIS A 190 -3.53 1.81 -22.43
C HIS A 190 -4.69 2.81 -22.41
N ARG A 191 -5.37 2.98 -21.27
CA ARG A 191 -6.45 3.97 -21.11
C ARG A 191 -5.92 5.40 -21.27
N ALA A 192 -4.80 5.71 -20.61
CA ALA A 192 -4.15 7.02 -20.67
C ALA A 192 -3.60 7.35 -22.08
N ARG A 193 -3.12 6.34 -22.83
CA ARG A 193 -2.67 6.55 -24.22
C ARG A 193 -3.80 6.89 -25.20
N LYS A 194 -5.05 6.58 -24.86
CA LYS A 194 -6.21 7.02 -25.66
C LYS A 194 -6.57 8.49 -25.43
N SER A 195 -6.31 9.02 -24.23
CA SER A 195 -6.68 10.38 -23.83
C SER A 195 -5.64 11.44 -24.24
N ALA A 196 -4.36 11.05 -24.41
CA ALA A 196 -3.30 11.94 -24.90
C ALA A 196 -2.37 11.23 -25.92
N PRO A 197 -2.47 11.53 -27.23
CA PRO A 197 -1.52 11.03 -28.21
C PRO A 197 -0.19 11.79 -28.10
N GLU A 198 0.90 11.05 -27.88
CA GLU A 198 2.31 11.43 -28.10
C GLU A 198 2.89 12.53 -27.18
N GLN A 199 3.49 12.11 -26.06
CA GLN A 199 4.73 12.71 -25.55
C GLN A 199 5.77 11.63 -25.28
N GLU A 200 6.96 11.87 -25.84
CA GLU A 200 8.12 10.99 -25.86
C GLU A 200 8.74 10.80 -24.46
N THR A 201 9.26 9.58 -24.24
CA THR A 201 10.37 9.24 -23.32
C THR A 201 10.23 9.64 -21.85
N THR A 202 9.16 9.23 -21.19
CA THR A 202 9.27 8.85 -19.77
C THR A 202 9.80 7.41 -19.68
N PRO A 203 10.73 7.08 -18.75
CA PRO A 203 11.15 5.71 -18.53
C PRO A 203 9.88 4.88 -18.28
N THR A 204 9.70 3.83 -19.08
CA THR A 204 8.45 3.09 -19.09
C THR A 204 8.22 2.50 -17.70
N CYS A 205 7.23 3.02 -16.97
CA CYS A 205 6.78 2.48 -15.68
C CYS A 205 6.52 0.97 -15.76
N ASP A 206 6.30 0.44 -16.97
CA ASP A 206 6.22 -0.98 -17.31
C ASP A 206 7.36 -1.83 -16.72
N GLU A 207 8.62 -1.35 -16.73
CA GLU A 207 9.75 -2.08 -16.14
C GLU A 207 9.63 -2.13 -14.61
N LEU A 208 9.22 -1.02 -13.98
CA LEU A 208 9.00 -0.93 -12.55
C LEU A 208 7.87 -1.88 -12.10
N TYR A 209 6.75 -1.92 -12.82
CA TYR A 209 5.67 -2.87 -12.54
C TYR A 209 6.09 -4.33 -12.75
N SER A 210 6.99 -4.60 -13.70
CA SER A 210 7.51 -5.95 -13.92
C SER A 210 8.44 -6.39 -12.77
N LYS A 211 9.32 -5.49 -12.31
CA LYS A 211 10.12 -5.71 -11.10
C LYS A 211 9.23 -5.89 -9.87
N LEU A 212 8.21 -5.04 -9.71
CA LEU A 212 7.27 -5.12 -8.60
C LEU A 212 6.52 -6.45 -8.58
N HIS A 213 6.01 -6.88 -9.73
CA HIS A 213 5.31 -8.17 -9.87
C HIS A 213 6.21 -9.33 -9.45
N LEU A 214 7.46 -9.35 -9.94
CA LEU A 214 8.44 -10.36 -9.54
C LEU A 214 8.68 -10.35 -8.02
N SER A 215 8.86 -9.18 -7.41
CA SER A 215 9.04 -9.06 -5.97
C SER A 215 7.83 -9.57 -5.18
N VAL A 216 6.61 -9.28 -5.64
CA VAL A 216 5.38 -9.82 -5.03
C VAL A 216 5.37 -11.36 -5.07
N LEU A 217 5.71 -11.96 -6.22
CA LEU A 217 5.81 -13.42 -6.33
C LEU A 217 6.89 -13.99 -5.39
N GLN A 218 8.05 -13.34 -5.28
CA GLN A 218 9.11 -13.75 -4.36
C GLN A 218 8.66 -13.69 -2.90
N VAL A 219 7.92 -12.65 -2.52
CA VAL A 219 7.38 -12.52 -1.15
C VAL A 219 6.37 -13.61 -0.84
N PHE A 220 5.54 -14.05 -1.80
CA PHE A 220 4.68 -15.21 -1.57
C PHE A 220 5.47 -16.49 -1.29
N LEU A 221 6.60 -16.71 -1.97
CA LEU A 221 7.47 -17.86 -1.71
C LEU A 221 8.11 -17.77 -0.32
N MET A 222 8.56 -16.57 0.10
CA MET A 222 9.12 -16.33 1.43
C MET A 222 8.06 -16.54 2.53
N LEU A 223 6.84 -16.09 2.28
CA LEU A 223 5.71 -16.25 3.19
C LEU A 223 5.40 -17.73 3.45
N GLN A 224 5.54 -18.60 2.44
CA GLN A 224 5.34 -20.05 2.62
C GLN A 224 6.24 -20.62 3.71
N VAL A 225 7.52 -20.23 3.73
CA VAL A 225 8.49 -20.68 4.73
C VAL A 225 8.02 -20.26 6.11
N HIS A 226 7.65 -18.99 6.27
CA HIS A 226 7.18 -18.46 7.55
C HIS A 226 5.88 -19.13 8.04
N LEU A 227 4.89 -19.30 7.14
CA LEU A 227 3.64 -20.00 7.47
C LEU A 227 3.88 -21.45 7.89
N THR A 228 4.87 -22.12 7.28
CA THR A 228 5.24 -23.49 7.62
C THR A 228 5.89 -23.55 9.01
N GLU A 229 6.87 -22.69 9.28
CA GLU A 229 7.56 -22.61 10.58
C GLU A 229 6.59 -22.33 11.74
N GLN A 230 5.57 -21.50 11.49
CA GLN A 230 4.56 -21.13 12.50
C GLN A 230 3.36 -22.10 12.54
N ASN A 231 3.34 -23.18 11.76
CA ASN A 231 2.20 -24.10 11.64
C ASN A 231 0.86 -23.41 11.25
N LEU A 232 0.96 -22.39 10.40
CA LEU A 232 -0.16 -21.59 9.88
C LEU A 232 -0.49 -21.89 8.42
N LEU A 233 0.35 -22.68 7.72
CA LEU A 233 0.11 -23.06 6.33
C LEU A 233 -1.26 -23.74 6.17
N GLY A 234 -2.09 -23.22 5.27
CA GLY A 234 -3.46 -23.71 5.06
C GLY A 234 -4.49 -23.27 6.12
N ARG A 235 -4.07 -22.53 7.15
CA ARG A 235 -4.92 -22.07 8.26
C ARG A 235 -5.12 -20.56 8.29
N LEU A 236 -4.18 -19.80 7.71
CA LEU A 236 -4.22 -18.35 7.62
C LEU A 236 -3.91 -17.92 6.18
N GLY A 237 -4.91 -17.32 5.52
CA GLY A 237 -4.73 -16.67 4.23
C GLY A 237 -4.27 -15.23 4.44
N VAL A 238 -3.16 -14.84 3.84
CA VAL A 238 -2.68 -13.46 3.83
C VAL A 238 -3.40 -12.65 2.77
N LEU A 239 -3.64 -13.26 1.60
CA LEU A 239 -4.47 -12.70 0.54
C LEU A 239 -5.91 -13.21 0.74
N GLN A 240 -6.84 -12.30 1.04
CA GLN A 240 -8.25 -12.64 1.26
C GLN A 240 -8.95 -12.98 -0.07
N ALA A 241 -9.86 -13.95 -0.04
CA ALA A 241 -10.61 -14.38 -1.22
C ALA A 241 -11.51 -13.25 -1.76
N GLU A 242 -12.05 -12.43 -0.86
CA GLU A 242 -12.87 -11.26 -1.18
C GLU A 242 -12.05 -10.20 -1.93
N SER A 243 -10.81 -9.96 -1.53
CA SER A 243 -9.90 -9.03 -2.21
C SER A 243 -9.55 -9.53 -3.62
N VAL A 244 -9.40 -10.84 -3.80
CA VAL A 244 -9.22 -11.46 -5.13
C VAL A 244 -10.47 -11.32 -5.98
N ALA A 245 -11.65 -11.60 -5.43
CA ALA A 245 -12.91 -11.47 -6.14
C ALA A 245 -13.15 -10.03 -6.60
N ALA A 246 -12.86 -9.04 -5.74
CA ALA A 246 -12.92 -7.63 -6.08
C ALA A 246 -11.96 -7.28 -7.23
N LEU A 247 -10.69 -7.72 -7.16
CA LEU A 247 -9.71 -7.49 -8.23
C LEU A 247 -10.15 -8.11 -9.56
N VAL A 248 -10.67 -9.33 -9.55
CA VAL A 248 -11.18 -10.00 -10.76
C VAL A 248 -12.33 -9.19 -11.37
N GLU A 249 -13.24 -8.69 -10.55
CA GLU A 249 -14.36 -7.85 -11.01
C GLU A 249 -13.88 -6.53 -11.61
N GLU A 250 -12.95 -5.85 -10.93
CA GLU A 250 -12.34 -4.61 -11.42
C GLU A 250 -11.66 -4.83 -12.76
N VAL A 251 -10.88 -5.90 -12.93
CA VAL A 251 -10.23 -6.24 -14.20
C VAL A 251 -11.27 -6.51 -15.28
N ARG A 252 -12.34 -7.24 -14.99
CA ARG A 252 -13.42 -7.51 -15.93
C ARG A 252 -14.03 -6.21 -16.46
N VAL A 253 -14.40 -5.30 -15.57
CA VAL A 253 -14.99 -4.00 -15.93
C VAL A 253 -14.02 -3.19 -16.80
N LEU A 254 -12.74 -3.13 -16.42
CA LEU A 254 -11.73 -2.41 -17.19
C LEU A 254 -11.50 -3.00 -18.59
N VAL A 255 -11.55 -4.33 -18.72
CA VAL A 255 -11.44 -5.00 -20.01
C VAL A 255 -12.64 -4.68 -20.91
N GLU A 256 -13.85 -4.64 -20.36
CA GLU A 256 -15.08 -4.32 -21.09
C GLU A 256 -15.08 -2.87 -21.63
N GLU A 257 -14.49 -1.94 -20.88
CA GLU A 257 -14.31 -0.55 -21.31
C GLU A 257 -13.24 -0.37 -22.40
N LEU A 258 -12.32 -1.34 -22.52
CA LEU A 258 -11.23 -1.30 -23.49
C LEU A 258 -11.65 -1.87 -24.85
N ASN A 259 -11.15 -1.25 -25.92
CA ASN A 259 -11.34 -1.81 -27.27
C ASN A 259 -10.39 -2.99 -27.43
N THR A 260 -10.93 -4.21 -27.32
CA THR A 260 -10.18 -5.48 -27.22
C THR A 260 -9.21 -5.73 -28.36
N LEU A 261 -9.46 -5.19 -29.55
CA LEU A 261 -8.58 -5.32 -30.72
C LEU A 261 -7.26 -4.55 -30.57
N HIS A 262 -7.29 -3.40 -29.90
CA HIS A 262 -6.11 -2.53 -29.73
C HIS A 262 -5.41 -2.77 -28.39
N ALA A 263 -6.16 -3.25 -27.39
CA ALA A 263 -5.67 -3.50 -26.04
C ALA A 263 -5.20 -4.95 -25.81
N ALA A 264 -5.24 -5.84 -26.82
CA ALA A 264 -5.03 -7.28 -26.67
C ALA A 264 -3.76 -7.64 -25.87
N ASN A 265 -2.62 -7.03 -26.18
CA ASN A 265 -1.35 -7.30 -25.47
C ASN A 265 -1.38 -6.84 -24.01
N HIS A 266 -2.02 -5.71 -23.71
CA HIS A 266 -2.15 -5.18 -22.35
C HIS A 266 -3.11 -6.02 -21.52
N ILE A 267 -4.22 -6.46 -22.13
CA ILE A 267 -5.19 -7.39 -21.53
C ILE A 267 -4.49 -8.71 -21.20
N GLN A 268 -3.80 -9.31 -22.17
CA GLN A 268 -3.04 -10.55 -21.96
C GLN A 268 -2.04 -10.40 -20.81
N LEU A 269 -1.23 -9.33 -20.80
CA LEU A 269 -0.26 -9.11 -19.73
C LEU A 269 -0.91 -8.98 -18.34
N ALA A 270 -2.05 -8.29 -18.25
CA ALA A 270 -2.81 -8.17 -17.00
C ALA A 270 -3.32 -9.54 -16.52
N LEU A 271 -3.87 -10.35 -17.43
CA LEU A 271 -4.36 -11.70 -17.13
C LEU A 271 -3.22 -12.65 -16.76
N ASP A 272 -2.07 -12.59 -17.44
CA ASP A 272 -0.88 -13.37 -17.12
C ASP A 272 -0.37 -13.04 -15.71
N ARG A 273 -0.26 -11.75 -15.36
CA ARG A 273 0.14 -11.33 -14.01
C ARG A 273 -0.85 -11.82 -12.95
N LEU A 274 -2.14 -11.69 -13.21
CA LEU A 274 -3.18 -12.17 -12.30
C LEU A 274 -3.09 -13.70 -12.11
N ALA A 275 -3.03 -14.45 -13.20
CA ALA A 275 -2.94 -15.91 -13.17
C ALA A 275 -1.69 -16.41 -12.44
N GLN A 276 -0.51 -15.83 -12.75
CA GLN A 276 0.74 -16.16 -12.08
C GLN A 276 0.68 -15.90 -10.58
N ALA A 277 0.19 -14.72 -10.17
CA ALA A 277 0.09 -14.36 -8.76
C ALA A 277 -0.87 -15.27 -8.00
N LEU A 278 -2.04 -15.57 -8.57
CA LEU A 278 -3.01 -16.49 -7.96
C LEU A 278 -2.45 -17.90 -7.85
N GLN A 279 -1.80 -18.40 -8.90
CA GLN A 279 -1.17 -19.72 -8.88
C GLN A 279 -0.10 -19.81 -7.78
N VAL A 280 0.79 -18.82 -7.68
CA VAL A 280 1.84 -18.81 -6.65
C VAL A 280 1.21 -18.66 -5.26
N ALA A 281 0.28 -17.73 -5.06
CA ALA A 281 -0.38 -17.50 -3.77
C ALA A 281 -1.13 -18.75 -3.27
N MET A 282 -1.79 -19.50 -4.15
CA MET A 282 -2.42 -20.77 -3.79
C MET A 282 -1.37 -21.84 -3.43
N ALA A 283 -0.32 -21.97 -4.24
CA ALA A 283 0.72 -22.97 -4.03
C ALA A 283 1.52 -22.75 -2.72
N THR A 284 1.66 -21.49 -2.31
CA THR A 284 2.36 -21.10 -1.08
C THR A 284 1.45 -21.05 0.14
N GLY A 285 0.14 -21.30 -0.02
CA GLY A 285 -0.85 -21.20 1.07
C GLY A 285 -1.15 -19.76 1.50
N ALA A 286 -0.71 -18.76 0.73
CA ALA A 286 -1.02 -17.35 0.98
C ALA A 286 -2.48 -17.00 0.64
N LEU A 287 -3.10 -17.72 -0.29
CA LEU A 287 -4.52 -17.63 -0.63
C LEU A 287 -5.22 -18.96 -0.30
N LEU A 288 -6.21 -18.91 0.60
CA LEU A 288 -7.03 -20.06 0.96
C LEU A 288 -8.29 -20.07 0.09
N CYS A 289 -8.23 -20.72 -1.06
CA CYS A 289 -9.33 -20.82 -2.00
C CYS A 289 -9.30 -22.19 -2.68
N SER A 290 -10.46 -22.77 -2.98
CA SER A 290 -10.51 -24.02 -3.76
C SER A 290 -10.27 -23.71 -5.24
N ARG A 291 -9.83 -24.72 -6.00
CA ARG A 291 -9.67 -24.58 -7.46
C ARG A 291 -11.01 -24.34 -8.17
N GLU A 292 -12.10 -24.84 -7.60
CA GLU A 292 -13.45 -24.69 -8.17
C GLU A 292 -13.96 -23.26 -7.96
N ASP A 293 -13.78 -22.71 -6.75
CA ASP A 293 -14.13 -21.32 -6.43
C ASP A 293 -13.34 -20.35 -7.30
N LEU A 294 -12.03 -20.58 -7.45
CA LEU A 294 -11.20 -19.72 -8.31
C LEU A 294 -11.63 -19.81 -9.78
N ARG A 295 -11.94 -21.02 -10.27
CA ARG A 295 -12.46 -21.19 -11.64
C ARG A 295 -13.78 -20.45 -11.82
N ALA A 296 -14.69 -20.52 -10.84
CA ALA A 296 -15.95 -19.79 -10.88
C ALA A 296 -15.73 -18.27 -10.93
N LEU A 297 -14.83 -17.74 -10.08
CA LEU A 297 -14.46 -16.32 -10.08
C LEU A 297 -13.87 -15.89 -11.43
N CYS A 298 -12.87 -16.61 -11.93
CA CYS A 298 -12.15 -16.24 -13.16
C CYS A 298 -12.93 -16.54 -14.44
N SER A 299 -14.02 -17.34 -14.41
CA SER A 299 -14.83 -17.66 -15.59
C SER A 299 -15.44 -16.45 -16.29
N ARG A 300 -15.50 -15.31 -15.59
CA ARG A 300 -16.04 -14.03 -16.06
C ARG A 300 -15.01 -13.18 -16.78
N LEU A 301 -13.73 -13.57 -16.76
CA LEU A 301 -12.65 -12.90 -17.49
C LEU A 301 -12.57 -13.41 -18.93
N PRO A 302 -12.06 -12.60 -19.87
CA PRO A 302 -11.77 -13.09 -21.22
C PRO A 302 -10.76 -14.25 -21.19
N HIS A 303 -10.81 -15.10 -22.21
CA HIS A 303 -9.83 -16.16 -22.37
C HIS A 303 -8.43 -15.58 -22.56
N ASN A 304 -7.51 -16.02 -21.70
CA ASN A 304 -6.08 -15.80 -21.86
C ASN A 304 -5.60 -16.66 -23.05
N LYS A 305 -4.97 -16.05 -24.05
CA LYS A 305 -4.55 -16.74 -25.28
C LYS A 305 -3.22 -17.46 -25.10
#